data_AF-A0A3S9QFG9-F1
#
_entry.id   AF-A0A3S9QFG9-F1
#
_cell.length_a   1.000
_cell.length_b   1.000
_cell.length_c   1.000
_cell.angle_alpha   90.00
_cell.angle_beta   90.00
_cell.angle_gamma   90.00
#
_symmetry.space_group_name_H-M   'P 1'
#
loop_
_entity.id
_entity.type
_entity.pdbx_description
1 polymer ?
#
loop_
_entity_poly.entity_id
_entity_poly.type
_entity_poly.pdbx_seq_one_letter_code
_entity_poly.pdbx_strand_id
1 'polypeptide(L)'
;MTELVLLSKAQIVTADTQTLKDEFAKSIKVTADSLSYMATIYHELQNRGVDLSGLKGGLAEYLPMIASNQIDARLVVEYAGNKTLLSCLAKLSHEQQHALIESPTIKYVTIDENHKKVVENLSLEDVRSSQIFQVFDSYAGRVRTVDEQYQHLLVKLSKTEKPRKNRKVNKIKIKDDYIVVGNYDINIISVIDALKEAGYID
;
A
#
# COMPACT_ATOMS: atom_id res chain seq x y z
N MET A 1 -13.94 13.85 -26.20
CA MET A 1 -13.14 14.64 -25.25
C MET A 1 -13.95 15.86 -24.84
N THR A 2 -14.22 16.02 -23.55
CA THR A 2 -14.83 17.24 -23.04
C THR A 2 -13.79 18.36 -23.06
N GLU A 3 -14.08 19.46 -23.74
CA GLU A 3 -13.20 20.62 -23.75
C GLU A 3 -13.24 21.30 -22.37
N LEU A 4 -12.09 21.41 -21.72
CA LEU A 4 -11.98 22.05 -20.41
C LEU A 4 -11.96 23.57 -20.61
N VAL A 5 -13.11 24.22 -20.44
CA VAL A 5 -13.18 25.68 -20.37
C VAL A 5 -12.62 26.11 -19.02
N LEU A 6 -11.41 26.68 -19.04
CA LEU A 6 -10.70 27.08 -17.84
C LEU A 6 -11.24 28.40 -17.29
N LEU A 7 -11.53 28.43 -15.98
CA LEU A 7 -11.73 29.68 -15.27
C LEU A 7 -10.43 30.50 -15.31
N SER A 8 -10.56 31.79 -15.61
CA SER A 8 -9.45 32.74 -15.45
C SER A 8 -9.05 32.86 -13.98
N LYS A 9 -7.83 33.32 -13.72
CA LYS A 9 -7.35 33.55 -12.35
C LYS A 9 -8.29 34.47 -11.55
N ALA A 10 -8.85 35.50 -12.17
CA ALA A 10 -9.79 36.40 -11.52
C ALA A 10 -11.10 35.68 -11.13
N GLN A 11 -11.62 34.84 -12.02
CA GLN A 11 -12.83 34.05 -11.76
C GLN A 11 -12.62 33.02 -10.65
N ILE A 12 -11.44 32.39 -10.57
CA ILE A 12 -11.11 31.42 -9.51
C ILE A 12 -11.16 32.09 -8.13
N VAL A 13 -10.65 33.32 -8.00
CA VAL A 13 -10.62 34.04 -6.72
C VAL A 13 -12.03 34.44 -6.24
N THR A 14 -12.94 34.71 -7.17
CA THR A 14 -14.30 35.17 -6.86
C THR A 14 -15.35 34.06 -6.86
N ALA A 15 -15.01 32.87 -7.35
CA ALA A 15 -15.93 31.72 -7.38
C ALA A 15 -16.20 31.21 -5.98
N ASP A 16 -17.42 30.71 -5.76
CA ASP A 16 -17.76 30.03 -4.50
C ASP A 16 -17.09 28.65 -4.41
N THR A 17 -17.04 28.10 -3.20
CA THR A 17 -16.37 26.82 -2.93
C THR A 17 -16.96 25.65 -3.70
N GLN A 18 -18.28 25.63 -3.95
CA GLN A 18 -18.90 24.52 -4.68
C GLN A 18 -18.50 24.57 -6.15
N THR A 19 -18.56 25.76 -6.77
CA THR A 19 -18.07 25.98 -8.14
C THR A 19 -16.62 25.55 -8.30
N LEU A 20 -15.75 25.89 -7.34
CA LEU A 20 -14.35 25.48 -7.37
C LEU A 20 -14.17 23.96 -7.25
N LYS A 21 -14.95 23.29 -6.40
CA LYS A 21 -14.94 21.82 -6.27
C LYS A 21 -15.40 21.15 -7.56
N ASP A 22 -16.44 21.67 -8.20
CA ASP A 22 -17.00 21.10 -9.43
C ASP A 22 -16.02 21.25 -10.60
N GLU A 23 -15.42 22.43 -10.77
CA GLU A 23 -14.38 22.65 -11.79
C GLU A 23 -13.11 21.83 -11.50
N PHE A 24 -12.73 21.67 -10.23
CA PHE A 24 -11.62 20.80 -9.85
C PHE A 24 -11.90 19.32 -10.21
N ALA A 25 -13.07 18.78 -9.85
CA ALA A 25 -13.47 17.42 -10.19
C ALA A 25 -13.53 17.20 -11.71
N LYS A 26 -14.04 18.19 -12.45
CA LYS A 26 -14.05 18.18 -13.92
C LYS A 26 -12.64 18.16 -14.52
N SER A 27 -11.70 18.91 -13.94
CA SER A 27 -10.30 18.91 -14.38
C SER A 27 -9.61 17.55 -14.17
N ILE A 28 -9.90 16.87 -13.06
CA ILE A 28 -9.44 15.50 -12.78
C ILE A 28 -9.99 14.53 -13.84
N LYS A 29 -11.28 14.62 -14.15
CA LYS A 29 -11.92 13.79 -15.19
C LYS A 29 -11.26 13.99 -16.56
N VAL A 30 -11.04 15.23 -16.97
CA VAL A 30 -10.35 15.54 -18.25
C VAL A 30 -8.92 14.99 -18.25
N THR A 31 -8.24 14.99 -17.10
CA THR A 31 -6.91 14.40 -16.96
C THR A 31 -6.95 12.88 -17.18
N ALA A 32 -7.93 12.17 -16.60
CA ALA A 32 -8.10 10.73 -16.79
C ALA A 32 -8.46 10.38 -18.26
N ASP A 33 -9.33 11.17 -18.90
CA ASP A 33 -9.66 11.01 -20.32
C ASP A 33 -8.42 11.22 -21.21
N SER A 34 -7.61 12.25 -20.90
CA SER A 34 -6.36 12.53 -21.59
C SER A 34 -5.35 11.40 -21.42
N LEU A 35 -5.28 10.81 -20.23
CA LEU A 35 -4.40 9.67 -19.95
C LEU A 35 -4.83 8.40 -20.73
N SER A 36 -6.14 8.16 -20.83
CA SER A 36 -6.70 7.09 -21.66
C SER A 36 -6.41 7.29 -23.15
N TYR A 37 -6.51 8.54 -23.62
CA TYR A 37 -6.14 8.91 -24.99
C TYR A 37 -4.64 8.70 -25.24
N MET A 38 -3.78 9.15 -24.33
CA MET A 38 -2.33 8.92 -24.42
C MET A 38 -1.99 7.43 -24.42
N ALA A 39 -2.69 6.61 -23.64
CA ALA A 39 -2.50 5.16 -23.63
C ALA A 39 -2.88 4.51 -24.97
N THR A 40 -3.92 5.03 -25.63
CA THR A 40 -4.31 4.59 -26.98
C THR A 40 -3.23 4.91 -28.00
N ILE A 41 -2.66 6.12 -27.96
CA ILE A 41 -1.51 6.49 -28.81
C ILE A 41 -0.30 5.61 -28.49
N TYR A 42 0.00 5.43 -27.21
CA TYR A 42 1.11 4.59 -26.74
C TYR A 42 1.01 3.17 -27.34
N HIS A 43 -0.19 2.57 -27.29
CA HIS A 43 -0.45 1.26 -27.87
C HIS A 43 -0.15 1.22 -29.38
N GLU A 44 -0.62 2.22 -30.12
CA GLU A 44 -0.40 2.32 -31.56
C GLU A 44 1.08 2.53 -31.91
N LEU A 45 1.80 3.38 -31.17
CA LEU A 45 3.24 3.57 -31.34
C LEU A 45 4.03 2.28 -31.07
N GLN A 46 3.64 1.53 -30.03
CA GLN A 46 4.23 0.24 -29.73
C GLN A 46 3.97 -0.78 -30.85
N ASN A 47 2.75 -0.83 -31.40
CA ASN A 47 2.42 -1.70 -32.55
C ASN A 47 3.23 -1.35 -33.80
N ARG A 48 3.63 -0.08 -33.95
CA ARG A 48 4.52 0.40 -35.03
C ARG A 48 6.00 0.14 -34.78
N GLY A 49 6.37 -0.48 -33.65
CA GLY A 49 7.76 -0.79 -33.29
C GLY A 49 8.57 0.42 -32.84
N VAL A 50 7.92 1.51 -32.41
CA VAL A 50 8.61 2.67 -31.84
C VAL A 50 9.13 2.32 -30.44
N ASP A 51 10.39 2.63 -30.17
CA ASP A 51 10.95 2.49 -28.82
C ASP A 51 10.42 3.60 -27.90
N LEU A 52 9.69 3.19 -26.86
CA LEU A 52 9.09 4.06 -25.85
C LEU A 52 9.76 3.90 -24.48
N SER A 53 10.90 3.21 -24.41
CA SER A 53 11.60 2.89 -23.15
C SER A 53 12.08 4.11 -22.35
N GLY A 54 12.09 5.30 -22.96
CA GLY A 54 12.35 6.58 -22.30
C GLY A 54 11.18 7.12 -21.47
N LEU A 55 9.95 6.63 -21.67
CA LEU A 55 8.75 7.08 -20.98
C LEU A 55 8.54 6.31 -19.66
N LYS A 56 9.36 6.59 -18.65
CA LYS A 56 9.38 5.87 -17.35
C LYS A 56 9.07 6.72 -16.12
N GLY A 57 8.63 7.97 -16.30
CA GLY A 57 8.44 8.92 -15.21
C GLY A 57 7.01 9.43 -15.09
N GLY A 58 6.62 9.77 -13.85
CA GLY A 58 5.29 10.35 -13.56
C GLY A 58 4.16 9.44 -14.03
N LEU A 59 3.06 10.04 -14.52
CA LEU A 59 1.91 9.27 -15.01
C LEU A 59 2.21 8.42 -16.25
N ALA A 60 3.27 8.74 -17.00
CA ALA A 60 3.64 8.00 -18.20
C ALA A 60 4.05 6.55 -17.88
N GLU A 61 4.53 6.27 -16.66
CA GLU A 61 4.90 4.92 -16.23
C GLU A 61 3.71 3.93 -16.23
N TYR A 62 2.47 4.45 -16.17
CA TYR A 62 1.25 3.64 -16.14
C TYR A 62 0.59 3.49 -17.53
N LEU A 63 1.05 4.21 -18.55
CA LEU A 63 0.50 4.10 -19.92
C LEU A 63 0.46 2.67 -20.47
N PRO A 64 1.48 1.82 -20.28
CA PRO A 64 1.43 0.44 -20.76
C PRO A 64 0.28 -0.37 -20.12
N MET A 65 0.02 -0.13 -18.83
CA MET A 65 -1.03 -0.82 -18.08
C MET A 65 -2.42 -0.35 -18.49
N ILE A 66 -2.58 0.95 -18.76
CA ILE A 66 -3.86 1.51 -19.26
C ILE A 66 -4.11 1.01 -20.69
N ALA A 67 -3.07 1.03 -21.54
CA ALA A 67 -3.13 0.58 -22.94
C ALA A 67 -3.53 -0.90 -23.07
N SER A 68 -3.06 -1.73 -22.14
CA SER A 68 -3.40 -3.15 -22.06
C SER A 68 -4.69 -3.44 -21.28
N ASN A 69 -5.44 -2.39 -20.92
CA ASN A 69 -6.67 -2.48 -20.14
C ASN A 69 -6.46 -3.25 -18.82
N GLN A 70 -5.32 -3.07 -18.16
CA GLN A 70 -5.04 -3.67 -16.84
C GLN A 70 -5.53 -2.76 -15.71
N ILE A 71 -5.49 -1.44 -15.90
CA ILE A 71 -5.93 -0.46 -14.91
C ILE A 71 -6.71 0.67 -15.56
N ASP A 72 -7.78 1.11 -14.90
CA ASP A 72 -8.53 2.29 -15.30
C ASP A 72 -7.72 3.58 -15.04
N ALA A 73 -7.70 4.49 -16.02
CA ALA A 73 -6.97 5.74 -15.93
C ALA A 73 -7.42 6.64 -14.75
N ARG A 74 -8.71 6.56 -14.36
CA ARG A 74 -9.25 7.31 -13.21
C ARG A 74 -8.57 6.90 -11.91
N LEU A 75 -8.33 5.59 -11.72
CA LEU A 75 -7.61 5.08 -10.55
C LEU A 75 -6.16 5.57 -10.52
N VAL A 76 -5.51 5.65 -11.70
CA VAL A 76 -4.13 6.16 -11.81
C VAL A 76 -4.06 7.63 -11.42
N VAL A 77 -4.99 8.47 -11.89
CA VAL A 77 -5.02 9.90 -11.54
C VAL A 77 -5.27 10.09 -10.04
N GLU A 78 -6.22 9.34 -9.47
CA GLU A 78 -6.59 9.47 -8.06
C GLU A 78 -5.47 8.98 -7.12
N TYR A 79 -4.81 7.87 -7.46
CA TYR A 79 -3.89 7.18 -6.56
C TYR A 79 -2.43 7.16 -7.05
N ALA A 80 -2.03 8.08 -7.93
CA ALA A 80 -0.67 8.17 -8.51
C ALA A 80 0.46 8.11 -7.46
N GLY A 81 0.21 8.64 -6.26
CA GLY A 81 1.16 8.63 -5.14
C GLY A 81 1.30 7.29 -4.41
N ASN A 82 0.37 6.35 -4.60
CA ASN A 82 0.32 5.07 -3.88
C ASN A 82 0.57 3.88 -4.82
N LYS A 83 1.84 3.68 -5.18
CA LYS A 83 2.28 2.61 -6.12
C LYS A 83 1.82 1.21 -5.68
N THR A 84 1.83 0.95 -4.38
CA THR A 84 1.41 -0.35 -3.83
C THR A 84 -0.08 -0.59 -4.06
N LEU A 85 -0.90 0.45 -3.87
CA LEU A 85 -2.33 0.37 -4.14
C LEU A 85 -2.59 0.18 -5.63
N LEU A 86 -1.97 0.99 -6.49
CA LEU A 86 -2.12 0.86 -7.95
C LEU A 86 -1.70 -0.52 -8.46
N SER A 87 -0.62 -1.10 -7.92
CA SER A 87 -0.20 -2.46 -8.26
C SER A 87 -1.23 -3.52 -7.87
N CYS A 88 -1.98 -3.31 -6.78
CA CYS A 88 -3.06 -4.20 -6.39
C CYS A 88 -4.31 -3.99 -7.24
N LEU A 89 -4.70 -2.73 -7.49
CA LEU A 89 -5.86 -2.37 -8.29
C LEU A 89 -5.74 -2.88 -9.73
N ALA A 90 -4.55 -2.81 -10.32
CA ALA A 90 -4.28 -3.32 -11.67
C ALA A 90 -4.44 -4.85 -11.82
N LYS A 91 -4.55 -5.58 -10.72
CA LYS A 91 -4.79 -7.03 -10.72
C LYS A 91 -6.26 -7.40 -10.55
N LEU A 92 -7.09 -6.42 -10.22
CA LEU A 92 -8.53 -6.63 -10.04
C LEU A 92 -9.22 -6.73 -11.39
N SER A 93 -10.37 -7.40 -11.41
CA SER A 93 -11.25 -7.37 -12.59
C SER A 93 -11.76 -5.95 -12.85
N HIS A 94 -12.12 -5.66 -14.10
CA HIS A 94 -12.72 -4.37 -14.46
C HIS A 94 -13.96 -4.02 -13.64
N GLU A 95 -14.79 -5.01 -13.34
CA GLU A 95 -15.98 -4.83 -12.52
C GLU A 95 -15.62 -4.37 -11.10
N GLN A 96 -14.59 -4.98 -10.49
CA GLN A 96 -14.10 -4.59 -9.17
C GLN A 96 -13.45 -3.21 -9.19
N GLN A 97 -12.68 -2.88 -10.23
CA GLN A 97 -12.12 -1.54 -10.40
C GLN A 97 -13.23 -0.49 -10.51
N HIS A 98 -14.25 -0.74 -11.33
CA HIS A 98 -15.42 0.14 -11.44
C HIS A 98 -16.15 0.30 -10.11
N ALA A 99 -16.40 -0.79 -9.38
CA ALA A 99 -17.06 -0.73 -8.08
C ALA A 99 -16.29 0.17 -7.09
N LEU A 100 -14.95 0.14 -7.12
CA LEU A 100 -14.10 0.97 -6.28
C LEU A 100 -14.02 2.44 -6.74
N ILE A 101 -14.30 2.72 -8.01
CA ILE A 101 -14.41 4.10 -8.52
C ILE A 101 -15.74 4.71 -8.07
N GLU A 102 -16.84 3.95 -8.17
CA GLU A 102 -18.17 4.41 -7.74
C GLU A 102 -18.30 4.51 -6.23
N SER A 103 -17.62 3.60 -5.50
CA SER A 103 -17.56 3.60 -4.04
C SER A 103 -16.12 3.38 -3.58
N PRO A 104 -15.37 4.45 -3.29
CA PRO A 104 -13.94 4.38 -2.95
C PRO A 104 -13.71 3.95 -1.49
N THR A 105 -14.51 2.99 -1.01
CA THR A 105 -14.42 2.45 0.34
C THR A 105 -14.27 0.94 0.31
N ILE A 106 -13.47 0.40 1.23
CA ILE A 106 -13.23 -1.03 1.39
C ILE A 106 -13.50 -1.45 2.82
N LYS A 107 -14.01 -2.66 2.99
CA LYS A 107 -14.13 -3.28 4.31
C LYS A 107 -12.75 -3.68 4.80
N TYR A 108 -12.41 -3.22 6.00
CA TYR A 108 -11.20 -3.56 6.71
C TYR A 108 -11.53 -4.21 8.03
N VAL A 109 -10.76 -5.24 8.38
CA VAL A 109 -10.96 -6.00 9.62
C VAL A 109 -9.86 -5.69 10.61
N THR A 110 -10.23 -5.44 11.85
CA THR A 110 -9.33 -5.29 13.00
C THR A 110 -9.76 -6.24 14.12
N ILE A 111 -8.92 -6.33 15.16
CA ILE A 111 -9.19 -7.10 16.37
C ILE A 111 -9.18 -6.11 17.54
N ASP A 112 -10.23 -6.13 18.36
CA ASP A 112 -10.30 -5.30 19.56
C ASP A 112 -9.50 -5.87 20.73
N GLU A 113 -9.47 -5.17 21.86
CA GLU A 113 -8.78 -5.60 23.09
C GLU A 113 -9.31 -6.95 23.63
N ASN A 114 -10.55 -7.31 23.30
CA ASN A 114 -11.20 -8.55 23.70
C ASN A 114 -11.05 -9.67 22.65
N HIS A 115 -10.14 -9.53 21.69
CA HIS A 115 -9.90 -10.48 20.61
C HIS A 115 -11.12 -10.71 19.70
N LYS A 116 -12.06 -9.76 19.63
CA LYS A 116 -13.23 -9.83 18.77
C LYS A 116 -12.96 -9.16 17.43
N LYS A 117 -13.59 -9.72 16.40
CA LYS A 117 -13.59 -9.21 15.03
C LYS A 117 -14.34 -7.87 14.97
N VAL A 118 -13.65 -6.81 14.55
CA VAL A 118 -14.24 -5.50 14.26
C VAL A 118 -14.13 -5.25 12.76
N VAL A 119 -15.19 -4.71 12.15
CA VAL A 119 -15.25 -4.41 10.71
C VAL A 119 -15.52 -2.92 10.52
N GLU A 120 -14.65 -2.27 9.77
CA GLU A 120 -14.70 -0.84 9.49
C GLU A 120 -14.71 -0.61 7.98
N ASN A 121 -15.26 0.52 7.54
CA ASN A 121 -15.13 0.98 6.17
C ASN A 121 -13.97 1.96 6.11
N LEU A 122 -12.94 1.65 5.32
CA LEU A 122 -11.81 2.53 5.06
C LEU A 122 -11.96 3.18 3.69
N SER A 123 -11.68 4.48 3.62
CA SER A 123 -11.43 5.16 2.36
C SER A 123 -10.16 4.60 1.71
N LEU A 124 -10.16 4.45 0.39
CA LEU A 124 -8.97 4.10 -0.38
C LEU A 124 -7.86 5.15 -0.29
N GLU A 125 -8.23 6.42 -0.10
CA GLU A 125 -7.28 7.54 0.08
C GLU A 125 -6.44 7.39 1.35
N ASP A 126 -7.05 6.89 2.42
CA ASP A 126 -6.43 6.79 3.75
C ASP A 126 -5.75 5.43 3.99
N VAL A 127 -5.77 4.54 2.99
CA VAL A 127 -5.32 3.16 3.16
C VAL A 127 -3.79 3.08 3.25
N ARG A 128 -3.31 2.51 4.35
CA ARG A 128 -1.87 2.29 4.58
C ARG A 128 -1.40 1.03 3.89
N SER A 129 -0.12 0.99 3.49
CA SER A 129 0.46 -0.18 2.81
C SER A 129 0.31 -1.50 3.58
N SER A 130 0.35 -1.46 4.91
CA SER A 130 0.13 -2.66 5.75
C SER A 130 -1.31 -3.20 5.66
N GLN A 131 -2.29 -2.32 5.44
CA GLN A 131 -3.71 -2.66 5.29
C GLN A 131 -4.00 -3.18 3.88
N ILE A 132 -3.32 -2.62 2.86
CA ILE A 132 -3.45 -3.08 1.46
C ILE A 132 -3.24 -4.59 1.37
N PHE A 133 -2.16 -5.11 1.93
CA PHE A 133 -1.85 -6.55 1.82
C PHE A 133 -2.83 -7.45 2.58
N GLN A 134 -3.57 -6.91 3.54
CA GLN A 134 -4.64 -7.66 4.21
C GLN A 134 -5.90 -7.68 3.35
N VAL A 135 -6.29 -6.53 2.79
CA VAL A 135 -7.53 -6.39 2.04
C VAL A 135 -7.43 -6.95 0.62
N PHE A 136 -6.32 -6.71 -0.08
CA PHE A 136 -6.14 -7.14 -1.45
C PHE A 136 -5.35 -8.44 -1.53
N ASP A 137 -5.94 -9.43 -2.20
CA ASP A 137 -5.22 -10.63 -2.61
C ASP A 137 -4.54 -10.38 -3.95
N SER A 138 -3.29 -9.92 -3.88
CA SER A 138 -2.48 -9.64 -5.06
C SER A 138 -2.10 -10.89 -5.86
N TYR A 139 -2.36 -12.11 -5.37
CA TYR A 139 -2.14 -13.35 -6.12
C TYR A 139 -3.40 -13.78 -6.85
N ALA A 140 -4.54 -13.74 -6.16
CA ALA A 140 -5.83 -14.10 -6.73
C ALA A 140 -6.49 -12.95 -7.53
N GLY A 141 -5.92 -11.73 -7.49
CA GLY A 141 -6.44 -10.59 -8.22
C GLY A 141 -7.82 -10.14 -7.74
N ARG A 142 -8.06 -10.18 -6.42
CA ARG A 142 -9.38 -9.87 -5.84
C ARG A 142 -9.28 -9.19 -4.48
N VAL A 143 -10.37 -8.55 -4.07
CA VAL A 143 -10.55 -8.10 -2.69
C VAL A 143 -10.93 -9.30 -1.80
N ARG A 144 -10.26 -9.44 -0.66
CA ARG A 144 -10.54 -10.49 0.33
C ARG A 144 -11.84 -10.20 1.07
N THR A 145 -12.58 -11.26 1.37
CA THR A 145 -13.76 -11.17 2.23
C THR A 145 -13.35 -10.83 3.67
N VAL A 146 -14.32 -10.35 4.45
CA VAL A 146 -14.12 -10.04 5.88
C VAL A 146 -13.52 -11.24 6.63
N ASP A 147 -14.01 -12.45 6.35
CA ASP A 147 -13.53 -13.63 7.07
C ASP A 147 -12.12 -14.04 6.63
N GLU A 148 -11.79 -13.90 5.36
CA GLU A 148 -10.42 -14.15 4.87
C GLU A 148 -9.41 -13.15 5.44
N GLN A 149 -9.79 -11.87 5.54
CA GLN A 149 -8.98 -10.85 6.19
C GLN A 149 -8.75 -11.20 7.67
N TYR A 150 -9.79 -11.65 8.37
CA TYR A 150 -9.70 -12.09 9.76
C TYR A 150 -8.75 -13.29 9.92
N GLN A 151 -8.85 -14.31 9.05
CA GLN A 151 -7.92 -15.45 9.07
C GLN A 151 -6.47 -15.01 8.80
N HIS A 152 -6.27 -14.08 7.86
CA HIS A 152 -4.96 -13.52 7.58
C HIS A 152 -4.36 -12.80 8.80
N LEU A 153 -5.17 -12.11 9.60
CA LEU A 153 -4.76 -11.51 10.87
C LEU A 153 -4.37 -12.55 11.91
N LEU A 154 -5.17 -13.59 12.13
CA LEU A 154 -4.88 -14.66 13.09
C LEU A 154 -3.57 -15.39 12.76
N VAL A 155 -3.31 -15.64 11.48
CA VAL A 155 -2.05 -16.25 11.01
C VAL A 155 -0.85 -15.34 11.26
N LYS A 156 -1.02 -14.01 11.15
CA LYS A 156 0.06 -13.07 11.49
C LYS A 156 0.36 -13.08 12.99
N LEU A 157 -0.67 -13.05 13.84
CA LEU A 157 -0.53 -13.04 15.30
C LEU A 157 0.12 -14.33 15.83
N SER A 158 -0.26 -15.49 15.31
CA SER A 158 0.38 -16.77 15.68
C SER A 158 1.83 -16.90 15.20
N LYS A 159 2.24 -16.17 14.15
CA LYS A 159 3.64 -16.19 13.67
C LYS A 159 4.57 -15.27 14.46
N THR A 160 4.04 -14.22 15.09
CA THR A 160 4.83 -13.32 15.96
C THR A 160 5.34 -13.97 17.24
N GLU A 161 4.78 -15.12 17.64
CA GLU A 161 5.19 -15.87 18.83
C GLU A 161 6.33 -16.86 18.60
N LYS A 162 6.90 -16.97 17.39
CA LYS A 162 8.08 -17.84 17.23
C LYS A 162 9.24 -17.23 18.01
N PRO A 163 9.78 -17.92 19.06
CA PRO A 163 10.91 -17.40 19.79
C PRO A 163 12.04 -17.17 18.79
N ARG A 164 12.59 -15.95 18.77
CA ARG A 164 13.78 -15.64 17.98
C ARG A 164 14.81 -16.72 18.34
N LYS A 165 15.15 -17.60 17.39
CA LYS A 165 16.19 -18.61 17.63
C LYS A 165 17.39 -17.89 18.24
N ASN A 166 17.74 -18.24 19.48
CA ASN A 166 18.90 -17.69 20.17
C ASN A 166 20.08 -17.81 19.20
N ARG A 167 20.56 -16.68 18.67
CA ARG A 167 21.75 -16.67 17.83
C ARG A 167 22.88 -17.19 18.71
N LYS A 168 23.54 -18.28 18.28
CA LYS A 168 24.80 -18.70 18.91
C LYS A 168 25.78 -17.54 18.79
N VAL A 169 26.10 -16.91 19.92
CA VAL A 169 27.06 -15.82 19.96
C VAL A 169 28.46 -16.43 19.94
N ASN A 170 29.12 -16.34 18.78
CA ASN A 170 30.49 -16.80 18.60
C ASN A 170 31.43 -15.66 19.01
N LYS A 171 31.73 -15.55 20.31
CA LYS A 171 32.81 -14.74 20.96
C LYS A 171 32.35 -14.42 22.39
N ILE A 172 32.35 -15.44 23.24
CA ILE A 172 32.19 -15.26 24.67
C ILE A 172 33.59 -15.37 25.28
N LYS A 173 34.03 -14.33 25.99
CA LYS A 173 35.28 -14.33 26.76
C LYS A 173 34.99 -13.88 28.18
N ILE A 174 35.63 -14.50 29.15
CA ILE A 174 35.61 -14.00 30.53
C ILE A 174 36.83 -13.10 30.68
N LYS A 175 36.60 -11.87 31.15
CA LYS A 175 37.65 -10.90 31.47
C LYS A 175 37.32 -10.31 32.84
N ASP A 176 38.16 -10.64 33.83
CA ASP A 176 38.00 -10.21 35.22
C ASP A 176 36.57 -10.50 35.71
N ASP A 177 35.83 -9.47 36.15
CA ASP A 177 34.45 -9.58 36.64
C ASP A 177 33.37 -9.46 35.55
N TYR A 178 33.75 -9.59 34.26
CA TYR A 178 32.86 -9.38 33.12
C TYR A 178 32.87 -10.55 32.12
N ILE A 179 31.69 -10.84 31.56
CA ILE A 179 31.49 -11.68 30.37
C ILE A 179 31.39 -10.76 29.16
N VAL A 180 32.36 -10.88 28.26
CA VAL A 180 32.39 -10.17 26.98
C VAL A 180 31.63 -10.98 25.94
N VAL A 181 30.52 -10.43 25.43
CA VAL A 181 29.71 -11.02 24.36
C VAL A 181 29.74 -10.10 23.14
N GLY A 182 30.58 -10.44 22.16
CA GLY A 182 30.80 -9.56 21.00
C GLY A 182 31.55 -8.27 21.39
N ASN A 183 30.87 -7.12 21.37
CA ASN A 183 31.40 -5.80 21.75
C ASN A 183 30.82 -5.29 23.09
N TYR A 184 30.09 -6.14 23.82
CA TYR A 184 29.44 -5.77 25.07
C TYR A 184 30.12 -6.47 26.24
N ASP A 185 30.44 -5.71 27.27
CA ASP A 185 30.98 -6.21 28.54
C ASP A 185 29.83 -6.26 29.56
N ILE A 186 29.49 -7.47 30.02
CA ILE A 186 28.37 -7.70 30.93
C ILE A 186 28.93 -8.18 32.27
N ASN A 187 28.59 -7.52 33.38
CA ASN A 187 29.08 -7.92 34.70
C ASN A 187 28.58 -9.33 35.07
N ILE A 188 29.48 -10.17 35.59
CA ILE A 188 29.20 -11.58 35.91
C ILE A 188 28.08 -11.70 36.96
N ILE A 189 28.04 -10.81 37.96
CA ILE A 189 27.04 -10.85 39.04
C ILE A 189 25.65 -10.62 38.45
N SER A 190 25.49 -9.63 37.58
CA SER A 190 24.22 -9.35 36.90
C SER A 190 23.74 -10.51 36.02
N VAL A 191 24.67 -11.29 35.44
CA VAL A 191 24.32 -12.49 34.68
C VAL A 191 23.87 -13.61 35.61
N ILE A 192 24.55 -13.81 36.75
CA ILE A 192 24.17 -14.82 37.75
C ILE A 192 22.77 -14.52 38.31
N ASP A 193 22.50 -13.26 38.65
CA ASP A 193 21.18 -12.85 39.17
C ASP A 193 20.08 -13.11 38.15
N ALA A 194 20.30 -12.74 36.88
CA ALA A 194 19.35 -13.01 35.80
C ALA A 194 19.14 -14.52 35.54
N LEU A 195 20.18 -15.33 35.70
CA LEU A 195 20.08 -16.79 35.56
C LEU A 195 19.34 -17.44 36.74
N LYS A 196 19.49 -16.91 37.96
CA LYS A 196 18.70 -17.31 39.15
C LYS A 196 17.24 -16.93 38.99
N GLU A 197 16.94 -15.70 38.57
CA GLU A 197 15.57 -15.24 38.30
C GLU A 197 14.87 -16.08 37.22
N ALA A 198 15.63 -16.51 36.21
CA ALA A 198 15.13 -17.36 35.15
C ALA A 198 15.16 -18.88 35.49
N GLY A 199 15.58 -19.26 36.70
CA GLY A 199 15.53 -20.64 37.21
C GLY A 199 16.52 -21.61 36.56
N TYR A 200 17.61 -21.10 35.97
CA TYR A 200 18.62 -21.94 35.31
C TYR A 200 19.74 -22.41 36.26
N ILE A 201 19.93 -21.71 37.38
CA ILE A 201 20.91 -22.04 38.43
C ILE A 201 20.33 -21.67 39.80
N ASP A 202 20.73 -22.41 40.84
CA ASP A 202 20.31 -22.18 42.23
C ASP A 202 21.07 -21.02 42.91
#